data_AF-A0A397YMF1-F1
#
_entry.id   AF-A0A397YMF1-F1
#
_cell.length_a   1.000
_cell.length_b   1.000
_cell.length_c   1.000
_cell.angle_alpha   90.00
_cell.angle_beta   90.00
_cell.angle_gamma   90.00
#
_symmetry.space_group_name_H-M   'P 1'
#
loop_
_entity.id
_entity.type
_entity.pdbx_description
1 polymer ?
#
loop_
_entity_poly.entity_id
_entity_poly.type
_entity_poly.pdbx_seq_one_letter_code
_entity_poly.pdbx_strand_id
1 'polypeptide(L)'
;MEGSGTWQGLTLVSIVTWICLSSYLRLTQKVRSLVQPWVARQVVGGVPLILQIQKHQSGVLDAFFSGLSCVVSVPFYTAFLPLLFWSGHGRLARQMTLLIAFCDYLGNCIKDVVSAPRPSCPPVRRITATKDEEDNAMEYGLPSSHTLNTVCLSGYLLHYVLSSFEHEDAAIQYYGFALACLLVALIALGRIYLGMHSVVDIIAGLAIGVLTLGLWLTVNEKIDDFITSKQNVSSFWTALSFLLLFAYPTPENPTPSYEYHTAFTGVALGIVTGVQQTYSQFHHEGAPRIFSPELPVTAYIGRVVMGIPTILLVKFCSKSLAKWILPTVSNTLGIPIRSTTYIPKLKLDKGYANGKNTDETKNSVGYSQKLCDFLNQDSFDIDTGIRFVQYAGLAWSVVDLVPSMFSYFNL
;
A
#
# COMPACT_ATOMS: atom_id res chain seq x y z
N MET A 1 -14.61 21.69 -23.47
CA MET A 1 -14.32 20.24 -23.35
C MET A 1 -12.84 19.88 -23.58
N GLU A 2 -11.93 20.85 -23.75
CA GLU A 2 -10.49 20.59 -24.07
C GLU A 2 -9.55 20.47 -22.85
N GLY A 3 -10.05 20.56 -21.61
CA GLY A 3 -9.20 20.54 -20.39
C GLY A 3 -9.17 19.22 -19.59
N SER A 4 -10.02 18.25 -19.91
CA SER A 4 -10.22 17.06 -19.04
C SER A 4 -9.11 16.01 -19.16
N GLY A 5 -8.48 15.87 -20.33
CA GLY A 5 -7.40 14.89 -20.55
C GLY A 5 -5.98 15.44 -20.39
N THR A 6 -5.80 16.76 -20.37
CA THR A 6 -4.48 17.41 -20.43
C THR A 6 -3.67 17.17 -19.16
N TRP A 7 -4.31 17.26 -17.99
CA TRP A 7 -3.64 16.98 -16.72
C TRP A 7 -3.32 15.49 -16.57
N GLN A 8 -4.19 14.59 -17.05
CA GLN A 8 -3.97 13.15 -17.04
C GLN A 8 -2.71 12.78 -17.85
N GLY A 9 -2.63 13.28 -19.08
CA GLY A 9 -1.47 13.11 -19.95
C GLY A 9 -0.20 13.68 -19.31
N LEU A 10 -0.27 14.90 -18.75
CA LEU A 10 0.86 15.52 -18.08
C LEU A 10 1.35 14.71 -16.87
N THR A 11 0.45 14.14 -16.07
CA THR A 11 0.80 13.27 -14.94
C THR A 11 1.53 12.02 -15.41
N LEU A 12 1.00 11.31 -16.41
CA LEU A 12 1.63 10.09 -16.93
C LEU A 12 3.02 10.39 -17.54
N VAL A 13 3.13 11.45 -18.34
CA VAL A 13 4.41 11.89 -18.91
C VAL A 13 5.41 12.28 -17.83
N SER A 14 4.95 12.93 -16.76
CA SER A 14 5.82 13.29 -15.63
C SER A 14 6.37 12.06 -14.91
N ILE A 15 5.56 11.00 -14.75
CA ILE A 15 6.01 9.74 -14.14
C ILE A 15 7.00 9.02 -15.06
N VAL A 16 6.74 8.95 -16.36
CA VAL A 16 7.69 8.38 -17.33
C VAL A 16 9.00 9.15 -17.31
N THR A 17 8.94 10.48 -17.30
CA THR A 17 10.12 11.34 -17.20
C THR A 17 10.89 11.08 -15.91
N TRP A 18 10.19 10.93 -14.78
CA TRP A 18 10.79 10.55 -13.50
C TRP A 18 11.48 9.19 -13.55
N ILE A 19 10.85 8.16 -14.14
CA ILE A 19 11.44 6.82 -14.31
C ILE A 19 12.76 6.93 -15.08
N CYS A 20 12.74 7.60 -16.24
CA CYS A 20 13.93 7.77 -17.08
C CYS A 20 15.02 8.56 -16.35
N LEU A 21 14.68 9.67 -15.71
CA LEU A 21 15.63 10.56 -15.04
C LEU A 21 16.24 9.91 -13.80
N SER A 22 15.42 9.24 -12.98
CA SER A 22 15.86 8.54 -11.77
C SER A 22 16.83 7.41 -12.09
N SER A 23 16.52 6.63 -13.13
CA SER A 23 17.39 5.58 -13.65
C SER A 23 18.71 6.15 -14.18
N TYR A 24 18.64 7.16 -15.07
CA TYR A 24 19.82 7.76 -15.70
C TYR A 24 20.79 8.37 -14.68
N LEU A 25 20.25 9.12 -13.71
CA LEU A 25 21.05 9.81 -12.71
C LEU A 25 21.44 8.91 -11.51
N ARG A 26 20.93 7.67 -11.46
CA ARG A 26 21.03 6.75 -10.32
C ARG A 26 20.66 7.45 -9.00
N LEU A 27 19.54 8.18 -9.02
CA LEU A 27 19.12 9.03 -7.90
C LEU A 27 19.00 8.24 -6.60
N THR A 28 18.40 7.05 -6.65
CA THR A 28 18.24 6.16 -5.49
C THR A 28 19.57 5.86 -4.80
N GLN A 29 20.62 5.51 -5.56
CA GLN A 29 21.94 5.19 -5.00
C GLN A 29 22.60 6.41 -4.37
N LYS A 30 22.49 7.58 -5.02
CA LYS A 30 23.03 8.84 -4.49
C LYS A 30 22.34 9.24 -3.19
N VAL A 31 21.00 9.25 -3.16
CA VAL A 31 20.23 9.58 -1.96
C VAL A 31 20.54 8.60 -0.83
N ARG A 32 20.58 7.29 -1.12
CA ARG A 32 20.95 6.26 -0.14
C ARG A 32 22.32 6.54 0.48
N SER A 33 23.35 6.76 -0.35
CA SER A 33 24.72 7.00 0.13
C SER A 33 24.86 8.21 1.06
N LEU A 34 23.98 9.21 0.92
CA LEU A 34 23.98 10.42 1.74
C LEU A 34 23.18 10.23 3.03
N VAL A 35 21.99 9.64 2.93
CA VAL A 35 21.01 9.60 4.04
C VAL A 35 21.24 8.38 4.93
N GLN A 36 21.52 7.21 4.36
CA GLN A 36 21.63 5.93 5.10
C GLN A 36 22.66 6.00 6.25
N PRO A 37 23.89 6.53 6.08
CA PRO A 37 24.87 6.58 7.18
C PRO A 37 24.45 7.52 8.31
N TRP A 38 23.72 8.60 7.99
CA TRP A 38 23.19 9.50 9.01
C TRP A 38 22.08 8.84 9.82
N VAL A 39 21.12 8.19 9.14
CA VAL A 39 20.02 7.48 9.81
C VAL A 39 20.54 6.31 10.65
N ALA A 40 21.45 5.51 10.11
CA ALA A 40 22.04 4.38 10.83
C ALA A 40 22.73 4.82 12.14
N ARG A 41 23.45 5.95 12.14
CA ARG A 41 24.03 6.52 13.37
C ARG A 41 22.97 6.90 14.40
N GLN A 42 21.86 7.48 13.95
CA GLN A 42 20.76 7.83 14.84
C GLN A 42 20.04 6.60 15.40
N VAL A 43 19.83 5.57 14.58
CA VAL A 43 19.26 4.28 15.01
C VAL A 43 20.10 3.69 16.13
N VAL A 44 21.43 3.61 15.93
CA VAL A 44 22.38 3.09 16.93
C VAL A 44 22.38 3.96 18.19
N GLY A 45 22.40 5.28 18.04
CA GLY A 45 22.33 6.22 19.16
C GLY A 45 21.04 6.13 19.97
N GLY A 46 19.94 5.72 19.35
CA GLY A 46 18.64 5.52 19.99
C GLY A 46 18.47 4.20 20.75
N VAL A 47 19.36 3.21 20.55
CA VAL A 47 19.25 1.88 21.19
C VAL A 47 19.19 1.94 22.72
N PRO A 48 20.00 2.74 23.44
CA PRO A 48 19.95 2.80 24.90
C PRO A 48 18.56 3.20 25.44
N LEU A 49 17.86 4.11 24.75
CA LEU A 49 16.52 4.52 25.11
C LEU A 49 15.50 3.38 24.94
N ILE A 50 15.61 2.62 23.84
CA ILE A 50 14.77 1.43 23.62
C ILE A 50 14.98 0.43 24.76
N LEU A 51 16.23 0.16 25.12
CA LEU A 51 16.55 -0.75 26.23
C LEU A 51 16.01 -0.24 27.56
N GLN A 52 16.05 1.07 27.83
CA GLN A 52 15.48 1.65 29.04
C GLN A 52 13.96 1.49 29.11
N ILE A 53 13.26 1.65 27.98
CA ILE A 53 11.82 1.39 27.89
C ILE A 53 11.53 -0.10 28.13
N GLN A 54 12.32 -0.99 27.52
CA GLN A 54 12.16 -2.44 27.65
C GLN A 54 12.50 -2.97 29.06
N LYS A 55 13.18 -2.20 29.92
CA LYS A 55 13.35 -2.57 31.35
C LYS A 55 12.01 -2.70 32.08
N HIS A 56 10.99 -1.96 31.66
CA HIS A 56 9.65 -2.00 32.25
C HIS A 56 8.75 -3.06 31.60
N GLN A 57 9.36 -4.11 31.02
CA GLN A 57 8.62 -5.16 30.34
C GLN A 57 7.72 -5.95 31.28
N SER A 58 6.50 -6.25 30.83
CA SER A 58 5.55 -7.13 31.51
C SER A 58 4.69 -7.84 30.47
N GLY A 59 4.22 -9.06 30.77
CA GLY A 59 3.40 -9.83 29.82
C GLY A 59 2.11 -9.11 29.41
N VAL A 60 1.54 -8.29 30.30
CA VAL A 60 0.35 -7.49 30.02
C VAL A 60 0.66 -6.35 29.04
N LEU A 61 1.79 -5.65 29.23
CA LEU A 61 2.22 -4.58 28.32
C LEU A 61 2.62 -5.13 26.95
N ASP A 62 3.30 -6.29 26.92
CA ASP A 62 3.63 -7.00 25.68
C ASP A 62 2.35 -7.32 24.89
N ALA A 63 1.34 -7.91 25.55
CA ALA A 63 0.06 -8.22 24.93
C ALA A 63 -0.71 -6.96 24.47
N PHE A 64 -0.70 -5.91 25.28
CA PHE A 64 -1.36 -4.63 24.95
C PHE A 64 -0.76 -3.98 23.71
N PHE A 65 0.56 -3.79 23.67
CA PHE A 65 1.24 -3.16 22.54
C PHE A 65 1.23 -4.03 21.29
N SER A 66 1.28 -5.35 21.45
CA SER A 66 1.07 -6.28 20.35
C SER A 66 -0.34 -6.17 19.77
N GLY A 67 -1.38 -6.16 20.62
CA GLY A 67 -2.76 -5.98 20.19
C GLY A 67 -2.98 -4.66 19.46
N LEU A 68 -2.41 -3.57 19.99
CA LEU A 68 -2.42 -2.26 19.32
C LEU A 68 -1.74 -2.31 17.94
N SER A 69 -0.61 -2.98 17.83
CA SER A 69 0.09 -3.16 16.54
C SER A 69 -0.75 -3.94 15.54
N CYS A 70 -1.48 -4.97 15.98
CA CYS A 70 -2.42 -5.72 15.14
C CYS A 70 -3.56 -4.85 14.59
N VAL A 71 -4.08 -3.88 15.35
CA VAL A 71 -5.14 -2.95 14.90
C VAL A 71 -4.67 -2.01 13.77
N VAL A 72 -3.36 -1.87 13.57
CA VAL A 72 -2.77 -0.99 12.55
C VAL A 72 -2.03 -1.81 11.48
N SER A 73 -2.37 -3.10 11.39
CA SER A 73 -1.73 -4.03 10.47
C SER A 73 -2.54 -4.22 9.18
N VAL A 74 -1.89 -4.72 8.13
CA VAL A 74 -2.52 -5.03 6.84
C VAL A 74 -3.75 -5.95 6.97
N PRO A 75 -3.74 -7.01 7.81
CA PRO A 75 -4.93 -7.81 8.09
C PRO A 75 -6.11 -6.99 8.62
N PHE A 76 -5.87 -6.05 9.53
CA PHE A 76 -6.92 -5.19 10.06
C PHE A 76 -7.53 -4.35 8.95
N TYR A 77 -6.73 -3.70 8.11
CA TYR A 77 -7.24 -2.89 7.00
C TYR A 77 -8.01 -3.74 5.97
N THR A 78 -7.52 -4.95 5.69
CA THR A 78 -8.18 -5.90 4.79
C THR A 78 -9.56 -6.33 5.30
N ALA A 79 -9.77 -6.35 6.62
CA ALA A 79 -11.06 -6.65 7.22
C ALA A 79 -11.93 -5.39 7.40
N PHE A 80 -11.36 -4.30 7.88
CA PHE A 80 -12.07 -3.08 8.26
C PHE A 80 -12.60 -2.29 7.05
N LEU A 81 -11.81 -2.15 5.98
CA LEU A 81 -12.22 -1.33 4.83
C LEU A 81 -13.44 -1.90 4.09
N PRO A 82 -13.56 -3.23 3.84
CA PRO A 82 -14.79 -3.80 3.27
C PRO A 82 -16.02 -3.58 4.15
N LEU A 83 -15.90 -3.73 5.47
CA LEU A 83 -16.98 -3.46 6.41
C LEU A 83 -17.45 -2.00 6.30
N LEU A 84 -16.51 -1.07 6.15
CA LEU A 84 -16.80 0.34 5.98
C LEU A 84 -17.56 0.62 4.67
N PHE A 85 -17.18 -0.03 3.56
CA PHE A 85 -17.94 0.04 2.30
C PHE A 85 -19.37 -0.48 2.46
N TRP A 86 -19.55 -1.63 3.10
CA TRP A 86 -20.87 -2.27 3.25
C TRP A 86 -21.76 -1.58 4.29
N SER A 87 -21.19 -0.70 5.12
CA SER A 87 -21.92 0.15 6.07
C SER A 87 -22.64 1.33 5.42
N GLY A 88 -22.47 1.55 4.11
CA GLY A 88 -23.05 2.67 3.37
C GLY A 88 -22.20 3.95 3.38
N HIS A 89 -21.07 3.97 4.10
CA HIS A 89 -20.14 5.09 4.11
C HIS A 89 -19.15 5.02 2.92
N GLY A 90 -19.69 4.94 1.70
CA GLY A 90 -18.90 4.71 0.48
C GLY A 90 -17.80 5.78 0.26
N ARG A 91 -18.11 7.06 0.43
CA ARG A 91 -17.14 8.16 0.27
C ARG A 91 -15.97 8.04 1.25
N LEU A 92 -16.25 7.84 2.54
CA LEU A 92 -15.23 7.62 3.56
C LEU A 92 -14.38 6.37 3.25
N ALA A 93 -15.02 5.26 2.90
CA ALA A 93 -14.35 3.99 2.63
C ALA A 93 -13.37 4.09 1.44
N ARG A 94 -13.79 4.72 0.33
CA ARG A 94 -12.92 4.96 -0.83
C ARG A 94 -11.72 5.83 -0.46
N GLN A 95 -11.96 6.95 0.20
CA GLN A 95 -10.93 7.91 0.54
C GLN A 95 -9.92 7.32 1.53
N MET A 96 -10.37 6.59 2.55
CA MET A 96 -9.48 5.88 3.47
C MET A 96 -8.65 4.81 2.75
N THR A 97 -9.26 4.06 1.82
CA THR A 97 -8.57 3.01 1.07
C THR A 97 -7.50 3.56 0.13
N LEU A 98 -7.78 4.68 -0.55
CA LEU A 98 -6.81 5.33 -1.42
C LEU A 98 -5.71 6.03 -0.63
N LEU A 99 -6.05 6.65 0.51
CA LEU A 99 -5.09 7.27 1.40
C LEU A 99 -4.09 6.23 1.94
N ILE A 100 -4.56 5.08 2.42
CA ILE A 100 -3.64 4.03 2.89
C ILE A 100 -2.79 3.47 1.75
N ALA A 101 -3.36 3.24 0.57
CA ALA A 101 -2.59 2.78 -0.58
C ALA A 101 -1.49 3.78 -0.98
N PHE A 102 -1.78 5.08 -0.90
CA PHE A 102 -0.80 6.14 -1.12
C PHE A 102 0.27 6.17 -0.02
N CYS A 103 -0.13 6.07 1.24
CA CYS A 103 0.74 6.03 2.40
C CYS A 103 1.73 4.85 2.35
N ASP A 104 1.25 3.65 2.03
CA ASP A 104 2.09 2.47 1.92
C ASP A 104 3.00 2.53 0.70
N TYR A 105 2.52 3.04 -0.45
CA TYR A 105 3.38 3.25 -1.61
C TYR A 105 4.52 4.23 -1.30
N LEU A 106 4.20 5.41 -0.74
CA LEU A 106 5.18 6.43 -0.38
C LEU A 106 6.14 5.95 0.72
N GLY A 107 5.61 5.35 1.78
CA GLY A 107 6.39 4.83 2.90
C GLY A 107 7.37 3.75 2.47
N ASN A 108 6.90 2.79 1.65
CA ASN A 108 7.76 1.72 1.14
C ASN A 108 8.80 2.24 0.12
N CYS A 109 8.44 3.22 -0.71
CA CYS A 109 9.43 3.91 -1.56
C CYS A 109 10.56 4.53 -0.71
N ILE A 110 10.23 5.23 0.38
CA ILE A 110 11.24 5.86 1.24
C ILE A 110 12.08 4.80 1.95
N LYS A 111 11.46 3.72 2.44
CA LYS A 111 12.17 2.56 3.03
C LYS A 111 13.23 2.00 2.10
N ASP A 112 12.86 1.75 0.84
CA ASP A 112 13.76 1.12 -0.13
C ASP A 112 14.79 2.10 -0.73
N VAL A 113 14.49 3.40 -0.74
CA VAL A 113 15.47 4.45 -1.10
C VAL A 113 16.52 4.58 0.00
N VAL A 114 16.12 4.74 1.26
CA VAL A 114 17.04 5.00 2.35
C VAL A 114 17.74 3.72 2.82
N SER A 115 17.05 2.59 2.78
CA SER A 115 17.54 1.28 3.23
C SER A 115 18.11 1.33 4.65
N ALA A 116 17.42 2.06 5.55
CA ALA A 116 17.86 2.24 6.92
C ALA A 116 17.74 0.94 7.73
N PRO A 117 18.80 0.52 8.44
CA PRO A 117 18.75 -0.68 9.26
C PRO A 117 17.80 -0.48 10.45
N ARG A 118 17.13 -1.56 10.87
CA ARG A 118 16.37 -1.59 12.12
C ARG A 118 17.29 -1.72 13.34
N PRO A 119 16.80 -1.42 14.56
CA PRO A 119 17.54 -1.72 15.79
C PRO A 119 17.97 -3.19 15.85
N SER A 120 19.26 -3.41 16.15
CA SER A 120 19.86 -4.75 16.20
C SER A 120 19.24 -5.61 17.33
N CYS A 121 18.94 -6.87 17.00
CA CYS A 121 18.43 -7.87 17.93
C CYS A 121 19.35 -9.10 17.87
N PRO A 122 20.16 -9.40 18.92
CA PRO A 122 20.41 -8.62 20.15
C PRO A 122 21.15 -7.29 19.91
N PRO A 123 21.09 -6.28 20.81
CA PRO A 123 20.62 -6.32 22.20
C PRO A 123 19.13 -5.98 22.42
N VAL A 124 18.41 -5.44 21.44
CA VAL A 124 16.98 -5.10 21.58
C VAL A 124 16.14 -6.38 21.53
N ARG A 125 15.14 -6.51 22.42
CA ARG A 125 14.18 -7.62 22.36
C ARG A 125 13.13 -7.31 21.28
N ARG A 126 13.02 -8.15 20.26
CA ARG A 126 11.99 -8.02 19.23
C ARG A 126 10.80 -8.90 19.58
N ILE A 127 9.60 -8.30 19.61
CA ILE A 127 8.35 -9.03 19.84
C ILE A 127 7.51 -8.91 18.58
N THR A 128 7.21 -10.06 17.97
CA THR A 128 6.33 -10.19 16.81
C THR A 128 5.25 -11.20 17.18
N ALA A 129 3.98 -10.80 17.10
CA ALA A 129 2.86 -11.65 17.49
C ALA A 129 2.19 -12.35 16.32
N THR A 130 2.38 -11.84 15.10
CA THR A 130 1.81 -12.39 13.87
C THR A 130 2.89 -12.65 12.84
N LYS A 131 2.61 -13.54 11.89
CA LYS A 131 3.50 -13.80 10.74
C LYS A 131 3.72 -12.56 9.89
N ASP A 132 2.68 -11.73 9.73
CA ASP A 132 2.81 -10.45 9.03
C ASP A 132 3.76 -9.49 9.75
N GLU A 133 3.79 -9.49 11.10
CA GLU A 133 4.76 -8.70 11.84
C GLU A 133 6.19 -9.23 11.73
N GLU A 134 6.36 -10.54 11.59
CA GLU A 134 7.65 -11.17 11.30
C GLU A 134 8.16 -10.78 9.91
N ASP A 135 7.30 -10.86 8.87
CA ASP A 135 7.62 -10.41 7.52
C ASP A 135 7.92 -8.90 7.49
N ASN A 136 7.14 -8.09 8.20
CA ASN A 136 7.39 -6.66 8.37
C ASN A 136 8.71 -6.36 9.11
N ALA A 137 9.23 -7.29 9.91
CA ALA A 137 10.52 -7.13 10.58
C ALA A 137 11.70 -7.24 9.61
N MET A 138 11.50 -7.86 8.45
CA MET A 138 12.50 -8.01 7.38
C MET A 138 12.59 -6.77 6.49
N GLU A 139 11.63 -5.85 6.58
CA GLU A 139 11.67 -4.57 5.88
C GLU A 139 12.63 -3.57 6.54
N TYR A 140 12.97 -2.49 5.84
CA TYR A 140 13.72 -1.38 6.42
C TYR A 140 12.93 -0.61 7.50
N GLY A 141 13.66 0.10 8.36
CA GLY A 141 13.09 0.75 9.55
C GLY A 141 12.43 2.11 9.28
N LEU A 142 12.98 2.90 8.35
CA LEU A 142 12.60 4.30 8.13
C LEU A 142 11.74 4.46 6.87
N PRO A 143 10.55 5.09 6.92
CA PRO A 143 9.81 5.50 8.11
C PRO A 143 8.97 4.36 8.71
N SER A 144 8.48 4.56 9.94
CA SER A 144 7.48 3.67 10.54
C SER A 144 6.13 3.78 9.80
N SER A 145 5.79 2.77 8.99
CA SER A 145 4.49 2.69 8.30
C SER A 145 3.30 2.68 9.27
N HIS A 146 3.42 2.02 10.43
CA HIS A 146 2.32 1.98 11.41
C HIS A 146 2.02 3.37 11.96
N THR A 147 3.06 4.15 12.24
CA THR A 147 2.92 5.53 12.72
C THR A 147 2.34 6.43 11.62
N LEU A 148 2.88 6.34 10.41
CA LEU A 148 2.42 7.10 9.24
C LEU A 148 0.95 6.81 8.92
N ASN A 149 0.59 5.52 8.82
CA ASN A 149 -0.78 5.07 8.50
C ASN A 149 -1.76 5.47 9.61
N THR A 150 -1.35 5.39 10.88
CA THR A 150 -2.20 5.83 12.01
C THR A 150 -2.48 7.32 11.91
N VAL A 151 -1.46 8.17 11.74
CA VAL A 151 -1.63 9.63 11.57
C VAL A 151 -2.61 9.94 10.44
N CYS A 152 -2.41 9.33 9.28
CA CYS A 152 -3.23 9.59 8.10
C CYS A 152 -4.67 9.11 8.29
N LEU A 153 -4.89 7.88 8.76
CA LEU A 153 -6.23 7.32 8.89
C LEU A 153 -7.01 7.91 10.05
N SER A 154 -6.41 8.07 11.23
CA SER A 154 -7.10 8.68 12.37
C SER A 154 -7.37 10.16 12.12
N GLY A 155 -6.41 10.86 11.50
CA GLY A 155 -6.57 12.27 11.14
C GLY A 155 -7.64 12.49 10.07
N TYR A 156 -7.67 11.64 9.02
CA TYR A 156 -8.69 11.72 7.99
C TYR A 156 -10.08 11.35 8.51
N LEU A 157 -10.18 10.30 9.35
CA LEU A 157 -11.43 9.93 9.99
C LEU A 157 -11.96 11.05 10.88
N LEU A 158 -11.09 11.66 11.69
CA LEU A 158 -11.45 12.82 12.50
C LEU A 158 -11.97 13.96 11.62
N HIS A 159 -11.25 14.33 10.56
CA HIS A 159 -11.69 15.36 9.61
C HIS A 159 -13.08 15.05 9.03
N TYR A 160 -13.30 13.81 8.57
CA TYR A 160 -14.58 13.39 7.99
C TYR A 160 -15.73 13.46 8.99
N VAL A 161 -15.49 13.01 10.23
CA VAL A 161 -16.47 13.08 11.32
C VAL A 161 -16.80 14.54 11.61
N LEU A 162 -15.81 15.41 11.76
CA LEU A 162 -16.02 16.83 12.05
C LEU A 162 -16.73 17.56 10.91
N SER A 163 -16.45 17.22 9.64
CA SER A 163 -17.18 17.80 8.50
C SER A 163 -18.62 17.31 8.37
N SER A 164 -18.98 16.19 9.01
CA SER A 164 -20.33 15.61 8.92
C SER A 164 -21.29 16.12 9.99
N PHE A 165 -20.80 16.67 11.10
CA PHE A 165 -21.62 17.22 12.17
C PHE A 165 -21.67 18.75 12.04
N GLU A 166 -22.77 19.28 11.50
CA GLU A 166 -22.97 20.73 11.29
C GLU A 166 -23.10 21.56 12.59
N HIS A 167 -23.09 20.93 13.77
CA HIS A 167 -23.16 21.62 15.07
C HIS A 167 -21.85 21.46 15.83
N GLU A 168 -21.03 22.51 15.75
CA GLU A 168 -19.68 22.59 16.32
C GLU A 168 -19.71 22.76 17.84
N ASP A 169 -19.87 21.66 18.57
CA ASP A 169 -19.41 21.64 19.95
C ASP A 169 -17.87 21.57 19.93
N ALA A 170 -17.21 22.68 20.27
CA ALA A 170 -15.76 22.77 20.41
C ALA A 170 -15.17 21.65 21.30
N ALA A 171 -15.97 21.15 22.25
CA ALA A 171 -15.64 20.00 23.08
C ALA A 171 -15.44 18.72 22.24
N ILE A 172 -16.32 18.41 21.29
CA ILE A 172 -16.24 17.20 20.45
C ILE A 172 -14.98 17.28 19.56
N GLN A 173 -14.69 18.46 19.00
CA GLN A 173 -13.48 18.69 18.23
C GLN A 173 -12.22 18.45 19.07
N TYR A 174 -12.19 19.01 20.29
CA TYR A 174 -11.07 18.83 21.21
C TYR A 174 -10.89 17.37 21.63
N TYR A 175 -11.95 16.68 22.04
CA TYR A 175 -11.89 15.27 22.45
C TYR A 175 -11.51 14.36 21.28
N GLY A 176 -12.03 14.60 20.08
CA GLY A 176 -11.68 13.83 18.89
C GLY A 176 -10.21 14.01 18.50
N PHE A 177 -9.70 15.24 18.55
CA PHE A 177 -8.28 15.52 18.32
C PHE A 177 -7.38 14.90 19.39
N ALA A 178 -7.75 15.02 20.66
CA ALA A 178 -7.02 14.41 21.76
C ALA A 178 -6.96 12.88 21.63
N LEU A 179 -8.06 12.24 21.22
CA LEU A 179 -8.12 10.79 20.99
C LEU A 179 -7.23 10.36 19.82
N ALA A 180 -7.26 11.10 18.71
CA ALA A 180 -6.38 10.83 17.57
C ALA A 180 -4.89 10.96 17.95
N CYS A 181 -4.53 12.03 18.68
CA CYS A 181 -3.17 12.23 19.19
C CYS A 181 -2.75 11.11 20.16
N LEU A 182 -3.65 10.70 21.06
CA LEU A 182 -3.40 9.61 22.00
C LEU A 182 -3.17 8.29 21.25
N LEU A 183 -3.99 7.97 20.26
CA LEU A 183 -3.83 6.77 19.44
C LEU A 183 -2.47 6.77 18.73
N VAL A 184 -2.11 7.87 18.06
CA VAL A 184 -0.81 8.02 17.39
C VAL A 184 0.34 7.84 18.39
N ALA A 185 0.26 8.46 19.58
CA ALA A 185 1.27 8.33 20.61
C ALA A 185 1.41 6.90 21.12
N LEU A 186 0.28 6.20 21.37
CA LEU A 186 0.28 4.81 21.83
C LEU A 186 0.88 3.87 20.79
N ILE A 187 0.54 4.03 19.51
CA ILE A 187 1.14 3.24 18.42
C ILE A 187 2.63 3.53 18.28
N ALA A 188 3.02 4.81 18.28
CA ALA A 188 4.42 5.22 18.20
C ALA A 188 5.27 4.62 19.33
N LEU A 189 4.79 4.72 20.57
CA LEU A 189 5.44 4.13 21.75
C LEU A 189 5.47 2.60 21.66
N GLY A 190 4.37 1.97 21.23
CA GLY A 190 4.30 0.52 21.04
C GLY A 190 5.35 0.00 20.06
N ARG A 191 5.57 0.67 18.93
CA ARG A 191 6.57 0.25 17.94
C ARG A 191 8.01 0.34 18.46
N ILE A 192 8.30 1.30 19.34
CA ILE A 192 9.59 1.40 20.05
C ILE A 192 9.69 0.28 21.10
N TYR A 193 8.63 0.08 21.89
CA TYR A 193 8.57 -0.92 22.96
C TYR A 193 8.76 -2.35 22.43
N LEU A 194 8.09 -2.70 21.32
CA LEU A 194 8.21 -3.99 20.65
C LEU A 194 9.59 -4.20 19.97
N GLY A 195 10.46 -3.19 19.97
CA GLY A 195 11.81 -3.26 19.39
C GLY A 195 11.82 -3.25 17.87
N MET A 196 10.73 -2.79 17.23
CA MET A 196 10.56 -2.85 15.77
C MET A 196 11.12 -1.61 15.07
N HIS A 197 11.12 -0.46 15.74
CA HIS A 197 11.53 0.83 15.18
C HIS A 197 12.34 1.66 16.19
N SER A 198 13.25 2.48 15.68
CA SER A 198 13.98 3.50 16.44
C SER A 198 13.16 4.79 16.55
N VAL A 199 13.61 5.72 17.41
CA VAL A 199 12.95 7.04 17.55
C VAL A 199 12.94 7.83 16.25
N VAL A 200 14.01 7.75 15.46
CA VAL A 200 14.09 8.47 14.17
C VAL A 200 13.09 7.91 13.16
N ASP A 201 12.84 6.61 13.19
CA ASP A 201 11.82 5.97 12.36
C ASP A 201 10.41 6.48 12.66
N ILE A 202 10.13 6.70 13.96
CA ILE A 202 8.86 7.25 14.44
C ILE A 202 8.72 8.73 14.07
N ILE A 203 9.75 9.55 14.33
CA ILE A 203 9.72 10.98 14.00
C ILE A 203 9.52 11.19 12.50
N ALA A 204 10.23 10.44 11.67
CA ALA A 204 10.05 10.50 10.22
C ALA A 204 8.64 10.03 9.81
N GLY A 205 8.13 8.95 10.41
CA GLY A 205 6.76 8.49 10.17
C GLY A 205 5.70 9.54 10.54
N LEU A 206 5.87 10.25 11.66
CA LEU A 206 5.00 11.36 12.06
C LEU A 206 5.09 12.51 11.06
N ALA A 207 6.30 12.96 10.70
CA ALA A 207 6.50 14.08 9.80
C ALA A 207 5.92 13.80 8.39
N ILE A 208 6.21 12.63 7.83
CA ILE A 208 5.70 12.21 6.53
C ILE A 208 4.18 11.98 6.61
N GLY A 209 3.67 11.42 7.70
CA GLY A 209 2.24 11.22 7.91
C GLY A 209 1.46 12.54 7.97
N VAL A 210 1.93 13.53 8.73
CA VAL A 210 1.30 14.85 8.81
C VAL A 210 1.34 15.56 7.47
N LEU A 211 2.48 15.51 6.76
CA LEU A 211 2.60 16.09 5.42
C LEU A 211 1.64 15.41 4.43
N THR A 212 1.57 14.08 4.46
CA THR A 212 0.72 13.28 3.58
C THR A 212 -0.76 13.56 3.85
N LEU A 213 -1.16 13.61 5.12
CA LEU A 213 -2.52 13.97 5.51
C LEU A 213 -2.88 15.38 5.05
N GLY A 214 -2.00 16.36 5.29
CA GLY A 214 -2.21 17.74 4.83
C GLY A 214 -2.41 17.83 3.31
N LEU A 215 -1.57 17.15 2.54
CA LEU A 215 -1.73 17.06 1.08
C LEU A 215 -3.04 16.36 0.70
N TRP A 216 -3.36 15.24 1.34
CA TRP A 216 -4.58 14.49 1.05
C TRP A 216 -5.84 15.32 1.29
N LEU A 217 -5.91 16.07 2.38
CA LEU A 217 -7.05 16.94 2.68
C LEU A 217 -7.28 18.05 1.64
N THR A 218 -6.24 18.44 0.88
CA THR A 218 -6.38 19.45 -0.20
C THR A 218 -6.80 18.85 -1.55
N VAL A 219 -6.62 17.53 -1.75
CA VAL A 219 -6.80 16.86 -3.04
C VAL A 219 -7.94 15.82 -3.01
N ASN A 220 -8.37 15.38 -1.82
CA ASN A 220 -9.41 14.36 -1.59
C ASN A 220 -10.69 14.57 -2.42
N GLU A 221 -11.23 15.79 -2.45
CA GLU A 221 -12.45 16.16 -3.18
C GLU A 221 -12.23 16.06 -4.69
N LYS A 222 -11.11 16.59 -5.19
CA LYS A 222 -10.75 16.50 -6.62
C LYS A 222 -10.58 15.05 -7.07
N ILE A 223 -10.01 14.21 -6.21
CA ILE A 223 -9.89 12.76 -6.46
C ILE A 223 -11.27 12.11 -6.48
N ASP A 224 -12.15 12.43 -5.52
CA ASP A 224 -13.50 11.86 -5.48
C ASP A 224 -14.31 12.27 -6.70
N ASP A 225 -14.32 13.57 -7.05
CA ASP A 225 -14.98 14.10 -8.24
C ASP A 225 -14.46 13.43 -9.52
N PHE A 226 -13.16 13.17 -9.59
CA PHE A 226 -12.57 12.46 -10.71
C PHE A 226 -13.04 10.99 -10.76
N ILE A 227 -13.00 10.26 -9.65
CA ILE A 227 -13.39 8.84 -9.60
C ILE A 227 -14.88 8.65 -9.93
N THR A 228 -15.72 9.59 -9.49
CA THR A 228 -17.17 9.58 -9.73
C THR A 228 -17.52 10.08 -11.14
N SER A 229 -16.56 10.66 -11.86
CA SER A 229 -16.75 11.06 -13.26
C SER A 229 -16.83 9.86 -14.21
N LYS A 230 -17.60 10.00 -15.30
CA LYS A 230 -17.89 8.89 -16.21
C LYS A 230 -16.81 8.64 -17.29
N GLN A 231 -15.86 9.54 -17.52
CA GLN A 231 -14.95 9.45 -18.67
C GLN A 231 -13.50 9.24 -18.23
N ASN A 232 -12.83 8.27 -18.87
CA ASN A 232 -11.38 8.00 -18.83
C ASN A 232 -10.75 7.63 -17.48
N VAL A 233 -11.53 7.44 -16.41
CA VAL A 233 -11.02 7.09 -15.07
C VAL A 233 -10.31 5.74 -15.09
N SER A 234 -10.99 4.67 -15.52
CA SER A 234 -10.42 3.32 -15.53
C SER A 234 -9.15 3.23 -16.39
N SER A 235 -9.13 3.84 -17.57
CA SER A 235 -7.97 3.83 -18.45
C SER A 235 -6.79 4.60 -17.85
N PHE A 236 -7.04 5.79 -17.30
CA PHE A 236 -6.00 6.59 -16.66
C PHE A 236 -5.44 5.88 -15.42
N TRP A 237 -6.29 5.32 -14.56
CA TRP A 237 -5.83 4.65 -13.34
C TRP A 237 -5.10 3.35 -13.63
N THR A 238 -5.50 2.62 -14.68
CA THR A 238 -4.76 1.43 -15.14
C THR A 238 -3.36 1.82 -15.63
N ALA A 239 -3.25 2.88 -16.44
CA ALA A 239 -1.96 3.39 -16.91
C ALA A 239 -1.10 3.89 -15.74
N LEU A 240 -1.70 4.61 -14.78
CA LEU A 240 -1.04 5.08 -13.57
C LEU A 240 -0.51 3.91 -12.74
N SER A 241 -1.35 2.93 -12.42
CA SER A 241 -0.96 1.73 -11.67
C SER A 241 0.18 0.99 -12.35
N PHE A 242 0.12 0.82 -13.68
CA PHE A 242 1.19 0.20 -14.45
C PHE A 242 2.50 1.00 -14.33
N LEU A 243 2.47 2.31 -14.54
CA LEU A 243 3.67 3.16 -14.42
C LEU A 243 4.23 3.18 -12.99
N LEU A 244 3.38 3.14 -11.96
CA LEU A 244 3.83 3.10 -10.56
C LEU A 244 4.63 1.83 -10.23
N LEU A 245 4.33 0.69 -10.85
CA LEU A 245 5.12 -0.53 -10.70
C LEU A 245 6.58 -0.35 -11.17
N PHE A 246 6.80 0.49 -12.19
CA PHE A 246 8.14 0.80 -12.72
C PHE A 246 8.77 2.04 -12.08
N ALA A 247 7.96 2.96 -11.56
CA ALA A 247 8.44 4.15 -10.85
C ALA A 247 8.97 3.82 -9.45
N TYR A 248 8.70 2.61 -8.95
CA TYR A 248 9.17 2.15 -7.66
C TYR A 248 10.70 2.05 -7.61
N PRO A 249 11.35 2.54 -6.54
CA PRO A 249 12.81 2.55 -6.42
C PRO A 249 13.40 1.14 -6.28
N THR A 250 14.58 0.91 -6.85
CA THR A 250 15.32 -0.36 -6.68
C THR A 250 15.88 -0.49 -5.26
N PRO A 251 15.45 -1.47 -4.45
CA PRO A 251 15.95 -1.65 -3.09
C PRO A 251 17.41 -2.13 -3.07
N GLU A 252 18.09 -1.98 -1.93
CA GLU A 252 19.47 -2.48 -1.75
C GLU A 252 19.50 -4.02 -1.63
N ASN A 253 18.57 -4.58 -0.86
CA ASN A 253 18.33 -6.02 -0.75
C ASN A 253 16.87 -6.32 -1.07
N PRO A 254 16.53 -7.51 -1.60
CA PRO A 254 15.14 -7.90 -1.79
C PRO A 254 14.38 -7.88 -0.45
N THR A 255 13.37 -7.02 -0.34
CA THR A 255 12.50 -6.89 0.83
C THR A 255 11.04 -7.20 0.45
N PRO A 256 10.21 -7.65 1.40
CA PRO A 256 8.76 -7.81 1.19
C PRO A 256 8.05 -6.51 0.77
N SER A 257 8.66 -5.35 1.01
CA SER A 257 8.12 -4.02 0.68
C SER A 257 7.77 -3.86 -0.81
N TYR A 258 8.57 -4.45 -1.70
CA TYR A 258 8.23 -4.49 -3.13
C TYR A 258 6.96 -5.30 -3.38
N GLU A 259 6.70 -6.37 -2.63
CA GLU A 259 5.48 -7.13 -2.82
C GLU A 259 4.25 -6.39 -2.26
N TYR A 260 4.41 -5.69 -1.13
CA TYR A 260 3.32 -4.93 -0.52
C TYR A 260 2.87 -3.76 -1.41
N HIS A 261 3.78 -2.99 -2.01
CA HIS A 261 3.35 -1.87 -2.87
C HIS A 261 2.48 -2.37 -4.04
N THR A 262 2.81 -3.52 -4.63
CA THR A 262 1.99 -4.09 -5.74
C THR A 262 0.59 -4.50 -5.30
N ALA A 263 0.47 -5.05 -4.09
CA ALA A 263 -0.83 -5.37 -3.51
C ALA A 263 -1.67 -4.10 -3.34
N PHE A 264 -1.12 -3.03 -2.74
CA PHE A 264 -1.84 -1.77 -2.52
C PHE A 264 -2.16 -1.02 -3.81
N THR A 265 -1.25 -1.00 -4.79
CA THR A 265 -1.53 -0.42 -6.12
C THR A 265 -2.62 -1.22 -6.84
N GLY A 266 -2.66 -2.54 -6.66
CA GLY A 266 -3.75 -3.39 -7.13
C GLY A 266 -5.08 -3.06 -6.44
N VAL A 267 -5.10 -2.96 -5.11
CA VAL A 267 -6.29 -2.55 -4.34
C VAL A 267 -6.83 -1.21 -4.83
N ALA A 268 -5.98 -0.21 -4.98
CA ALA A 268 -6.37 1.11 -5.47
C ALA A 268 -7.02 1.03 -6.86
N LEU A 269 -6.46 0.23 -7.78
CA LEU A 269 -7.06 0.01 -9.10
C LEU A 269 -8.43 -0.67 -9.01
N GLY A 270 -8.56 -1.72 -8.21
CA GLY A 270 -9.82 -2.45 -8.04
C GLY A 270 -10.94 -1.58 -7.46
N ILE A 271 -10.63 -0.76 -6.45
CA ILE A 271 -11.60 0.19 -5.89
C ILE A 271 -12.00 1.24 -6.93
N VAL A 272 -11.04 1.89 -7.60
CA VAL A 272 -11.34 2.99 -8.53
C VAL A 272 -12.17 2.50 -9.72
N THR A 273 -11.78 1.38 -10.32
CA THR A 273 -12.49 0.80 -11.46
C THR A 273 -13.89 0.31 -11.06
N GLY A 274 -14.03 -0.40 -9.94
CA GLY A 274 -15.32 -0.91 -9.49
C GLY A 274 -16.29 0.18 -9.04
N VAL A 275 -15.80 1.20 -8.33
CA VAL A 275 -16.61 2.37 -7.95
C VAL A 275 -17.05 3.13 -9.19
N GLN A 276 -16.15 3.42 -10.13
CA GLN A 276 -16.51 4.18 -11.32
C GLN A 276 -17.62 3.48 -12.13
N GLN A 277 -17.61 2.15 -12.18
CA GLN A 277 -18.64 1.36 -12.87
C GLN A 277 -19.98 1.35 -12.13
N THR A 278 -19.96 1.29 -10.80
CA THR A 278 -21.18 1.10 -9.98
C THR A 278 -21.56 2.31 -9.14
N TYR A 279 -20.95 3.48 -9.37
CA TYR A 279 -21.13 4.66 -8.52
C TYR A 279 -22.61 5.04 -8.36
N SER A 280 -23.34 5.12 -9.48
CA SER A 280 -24.75 5.48 -9.48
C SER A 280 -25.66 4.42 -8.86
N GLN A 281 -25.19 3.19 -8.68
CA GLN A 281 -25.98 2.07 -8.16
C GLN A 281 -25.76 1.87 -6.66
N PHE A 282 -24.50 1.88 -6.20
CA PHE A 282 -24.16 1.46 -4.84
C PHE A 282 -23.37 2.49 -4.01
N HIS A 283 -22.71 3.46 -4.65
CA HIS A 283 -21.73 4.32 -3.97
C HIS A 283 -22.07 5.82 -3.96
N HIS A 284 -23.28 6.18 -4.40
CA HIS A 284 -23.78 7.55 -4.37
C HIS A 284 -24.01 8.04 -2.93
N GLU A 285 -24.05 9.35 -2.71
CA GLU A 285 -24.11 9.93 -1.35
C GLU A 285 -25.39 9.57 -0.58
N GLY A 286 -26.47 9.27 -1.31
CA GLY A 286 -27.75 8.80 -0.78
C GLY A 286 -27.84 7.28 -0.57
N ALA A 287 -26.74 6.52 -0.64
CA ALA A 287 -26.77 5.09 -0.38
C ALA A 287 -27.18 4.82 1.09
N PRO A 288 -27.97 3.76 1.36
CA PRO A 288 -28.48 3.48 2.69
C PRO A 288 -27.34 3.21 3.67
N ARG A 289 -27.31 3.98 4.76
CA ARG A 289 -26.28 3.91 5.80
C ARG A 289 -26.69 2.96 6.91
N ILE A 290 -25.72 2.35 7.57
CA ILE A 290 -25.96 1.55 8.78
C ILE A 290 -26.74 2.39 9.79
N PHE A 291 -27.75 1.77 10.43
CA PHE A 291 -28.72 2.42 11.33
C PHE A 291 -29.82 3.24 10.65
N SER A 292 -29.85 3.34 9.32
CA SER A 292 -31.02 3.84 8.60
C SER A 292 -32.13 2.78 8.57
N PRO A 293 -33.41 3.18 8.40
CA PRO A 293 -34.52 2.24 8.23
C PRO A 293 -34.33 1.29 7.04
N GLU A 294 -33.59 1.74 6.03
CA GLU A 294 -33.28 1.00 4.80
C GLU A 294 -32.15 -0.03 4.99
N LEU A 295 -31.30 0.14 6.00
CA LEU A 295 -30.21 -0.79 6.34
C LEU A 295 -30.16 -1.07 7.85
N PRO A 296 -31.07 -1.93 8.35
CA PRO A 296 -31.02 -2.37 9.74
C PRO A 296 -29.76 -3.19 10.03
N VAL A 297 -29.38 -3.27 11.30
CA VAL A 297 -28.17 -4.00 11.74
C VAL A 297 -28.21 -5.48 11.29
N THR A 298 -29.38 -6.09 11.21
CA THR A 298 -29.56 -7.46 10.73
C THR A 298 -29.20 -7.61 9.26
N ALA A 299 -29.62 -6.67 8.41
CA ALA A 299 -29.26 -6.63 7.00
C ALA A 299 -27.76 -6.39 6.82
N TYR A 300 -27.17 -5.47 7.61
CA TYR A 300 -25.72 -5.26 7.63
C TYR A 300 -24.94 -6.52 8.04
N ILE A 301 -25.37 -7.25 9.08
CA ILE A 301 -24.76 -8.55 9.44
C ILE A 301 -24.86 -9.53 8.28
N GLY A 302 -26.01 -9.58 7.59
CA GLY A 302 -26.19 -10.39 6.37
C GLY A 302 -25.19 -10.01 5.28
N ARG A 303 -24.97 -8.72 5.04
CA ARG A 303 -23.96 -8.19 4.11
C ARG A 303 -22.56 -8.68 4.46
N VAL A 304 -22.18 -8.64 5.75
CA VAL A 304 -20.85 -9.09 6.21
C VAL A 304 -20.69 -10.60 6.03
N VAL A 305 -21.68 -11.38 6.43
CA VAL A 305 -21.65 -12.86 6.36
C VAL A 305 -21.57 -13.33 4.92
N MET A 306 -22.21 -12.64 3.98
CA MET A 306 -22.10 -12.95 2.55
C MET A 306 -20.84 -12.36 1.90
N GLY A 307 -20.47 -11.13 2.26
CA GLY A 307 -19.37 -10.40 1.66
C GLY A 307 -18.02 -11.05 1.92
N ILE A 308 -17.71 -11.42 3.17
CA ILE A 308 -16.38 -11.96 3.54
C ILE A 308 -16.05 -13.26 2.77
N PRO A 309 -16.91 -14.28 2.71
CA PRO A 309 -16.63 -15.47 1.90
C PRO A 309 -16.47 -15.15 0.42
N THR A 310 -17.26 -14.21 -0.11
CA THR A 310 -17.22 -13.82 -1.53
C THR A 310 -15.89 -13.16 -1.89
N ILE A 311 -15.39 -12.20 -1.09
CA ILE A 311 -14.10 -11.56 -1.36
C ILE A 311 -12.93 -12.55 -1.27
N LEU A 312 -13.00 -13.53 -0.35
CA LEU A 312 -11.99 -14.57 -0.22
C LEU A 312 -12.00 -15.54 -1.40
N LEU A 313 -13.19 -15.88 -1.90
CA LEU A 313 -13.36 -16.68 -3.11
C LEU A 313 -12.79 -15.95 -4.33
N VAL A 314 -13.12 -14.67 -4.52
CA VAL A 314 -12.57 -13.87 -5.63
C VAL A 314 -11.06 -13.73 -5.51
N LYS A 315 -10.52 -13.53 -4.30
CA LYS A 315 -9.06 -13.52 -4.05
C LYS A 315 -8.42 -14.83 -4.53
N PHE A 316 -9.02 -15.97 -4.23
CA PHE A 316 -8.53 -17.28 -4.64
C PHE A 316 -8.61 -17.49 -6.16
N CYS A 317 -9.75 -17.17 -6.76
CA CYS A 317 -9.98 -17.28 -8.20
C CYS A 317 -9.05 -16.35 -9.00
N SER A 318 -8.92 -15.08 -8.59
CA SER A 318 -8.05 -14.09 -9.24
C SER A 318 -6.59 -14.51 -9.20
N LYS A 319 -6.12 -15.05 -8.07
CA LYS A 319 -4.77 -15.62 -7.96
C LYS A 319 -4.56 -16.80 -8.90
N SER A 320 -5.53 -17.70 -8.98
CA SER A 320 -5.45 -18.90 -9.82
C SER A 320 -5.46 -18.54 -11.31
N LEU A 321 -6.27 -17.57 -11.70
CA LEU A 321 -6.33 -17.04 -13.06
C LEU A 321 -5.03 -16.33 -13.43
N ALA A 322 -4.50 -15.46 -12.56
CA ALA A 322 -3.27 -14.72 -12.81
C ALA A 322 -2.05 -15.66 -12.98
N LYS A 323 -1.99 -16.75 -12.21
CA LYS A 323 -0.98 -17.80 -12.36
C LYS A 323 -0.97 -18.47 -13.73
N TRP A 324 -2.10 -18.47 -14.43
CA TRP A 324 -2.22 -19.07 -15.76
C TRP A 324 -2.03 -18.03 -16.87
N ILE A 325 -2.67 -16.86 -16.76
CA ILE A 325 -2.63 -15.81 -17.78
C ILE A 325 -1.22 -15.22 -17.91
N LEU A 326 -0.61 -14.82 -16.79
CA LEU A 326 0.66 -14.06 -16.85
C LEU A 326 1.79 -14.85 -17.50
N PRO A 327 2.05 -16.13 -17.15
CA PRO A 327 3.08 -16.90 -17.84
C PRO A 327 2.76 -17.14 -19.32
N THR A 328 1.49 -17.39 -19.63
CA THR A 328 1.06 -17.65 -21.01
C THR A 328 1.29 -16.41 -21.89
N VAL A 329 0.85 -15.24 -21.42
CA VAL A 329 1.02 -13.96 -22.14
C VAL A 329 2.51 -13.63 -22.27
N SER A 330 3.29 -13.72 -21.19
CA SER A 330 4.72 -13.42 -21.23
C SER A 330 5.49 -14.35 -22.18
N ASN A 331 5.16 -15.66 -22.20
CA ASN A 331 5.74 -16.60 -23.15
C ASN A 331 5.35 -16.28 -24.60
N THR A 332 4.09 -15.89 -24.86
CA THR A 332 3.67 -15.49 -26.22
C THR A 332 4.34 -14.20 -26.70
N LEU A 333 4.68 -13.30 -25.78
CA LEU A 333 5.39 -12.05 -26.08
C LEU A 333 6.92 -12.21 -26.11
N GLY A 334 7.44 -13.41 -25.83
CA GLY A 334 8.88 -13.67 -25.78
C GLY A 334 9.61 -12.99 -24.62
N ILE A 335 8.88 -12.58 -23.57
CA ILE A 335 9.44 -11.89 -22.41
C ILE A 335 9.99 -12.97 -21.46
N PRO A 336 11.29 -12.94 -21.08
CA PRO A 336 11.85 -13.89 -20.14
C PRO A 336 11.19 -13.73 -18.76
N ILE A 337 10.85 -14.84 -18.11
CA ILE A 337 10.06 -14.88 -16.87
C ILE A 337 10.93 -15.39 -15.71
N ARG A 338 10.69 -14.84 -14.52
CA ARG A 338 11.14 -15.41 -13.24
C ARG A 338 9.97 -15.49 -12.27
N SER A 339 9.94 -16.56 -11.48
CA SER A 339 9.04 -16.72 -10.34
C SER A 339 9.85 -17.34 -9.21
N THR A 340 9.72 -16.79 -8.01
CA THR A 340 10.44 -17.21 -6.80
C THR A 340 9.51 -17.92 -5.81
N THR A 341 8.21 -17.62 -5.85
CA THR A 341 7.23 -17.96 -4.80
C THR A 341 6.03 -18.72 -5.35
N TYR A 342 5.41 -18.28 -6.45
CA TYR A 342 4.13 -18.87 -6.89
C TYR A 342 4.25 -20.03 -7.87
N ILE A 343 5.35 -20.10 -8.63
CA ILE A 343 5.64 -21.16 -9.61
C ILE A 343 7.07 -21.69 -9.37
N PRO A 344 7.27 -22.64 -8.44
CA PRO A 344 8.58 -23.19 -8.11
C PRO A 344 9.26 -23.93 -9.27
N LYS A 345 8.49 -24.39 -10.27
CA LYS A 345 9.00 -25.18 -11.41
C LYS A 345 9.96 -24.40 -12.33
N LEU A 346 10.00 -23.07 -12.25
CA LEU A 346 10.95 -22.22 -13.01
C LEU A 346 12.34 -22.12 -12.36
N LYS A 347 12.57 -22.74 -11.19
CA LYS A 347 13.92 -22.84 -10.59
C LYS A 347 14.88 -23.77 -11.35
N LEU A 348 14.38 -24.67 -12.23
CA LEU A 348 15.16 -25.80 -12.72
C LEU A 348 15.90 -25.61 -14.05
N ASP A 349 15.62 -24.56 -14.83
CA ASP A 349 16.19 -24.43 -16.19
C ASP A 349 17.53 -23.65 -16.27
N LYS A 350 18.09 -23.17 -15.16
CA LYS A 350 19.46 -22.60 -15.13
C LYS A 350 20.52 -23.61 -14.70
N GLY A 351 20.32 -24.88 -15.06
CA GLY A 351 21.19 -25.99 -14.69
C GLY A 351 21.90 -26.67 -15.86
N TYR A 352 22.07 -26.06 -17.04
CA TYR A 352 22.91 -26.65 -18.11
C TYR A 352 23.40 -25.58 -19.10
N ALA A 353 24.68 -25.21 -19.00
CA ALA A 353 25.60 -25.01 -20.13
C ALA A 353 26.90 -24.36 -19.64
N ASN A 354 27.89 -25.21 -19.40
CA ASN A 354 29.28 -24.87 -19.16
C ASN A 354 29.95 -24.43 -20.48
N GLY A 355 30.72 -23.34 -20.45
CA GLY A 355 31.87 -23.07 -21.33
C GLY A 355 31.63 -22.71 -22.81
N LYS A 356 31.94 -21.46 -23.16
CA LYS A 356 32.96 -21.13 -24.20
C LYS A 356 33.24 -19.62 -24.28
N ASN A 357 34.53 -19.28 -24.21
CA ASN A 357 35.10 -18.00 -24.60
C ASN A 357 34.86 -17.73 -26.09
N THR A 358 34.59 -16.48 -26.46
CA THR A 358 35.11 -15.85 -27.69
C THR A 358 35.03 -14.33 -27.61
N ASP A 359 36.04 -13.71 -28.22
CA ASP A 359 36.47 -12.31 -28.16
C ASP A 359 35.55 -11.25 -28.79
N GLU A 360 35.92 -10.02 -28.43
CA GLU A 360 35.54 -8.67 -28.87
C GLU A 360 34.85 -8.49 -30.24
N THR A 361 33.88 -7.57 -30.27
CA THR A 361 33.91 -6.49 -31.28
C THR A 361 33.13 -5.26 -30.80
N LYS A 362 33.84 -4.13 -30.67
CA LYS A 362 33.27 -2.78 -30.53
C LYS A 362 32.46 -2.45 -31.79
N ASN A 363 31.20 -2.10 -31.63
CA ASN A 363 30.47 -1.26 -32.59
C ASN A 363 29.55 -0.28 -31.86
N SER A 364 29.54 0.95 -32.35
CA SER A 364 28.85 2.12 -31.82
C SER A 364 27.35 1.88 -31.61
N VAL A 365 26.91 1.82 -30.35
CA VAL A 365 25.53 1.52 -29.98
C VAL A 365 24.71 2.81 -29.86
N GLY A 366 23.71 2.93 -30.73
CA GLY A 366 22.76 4.04 -30.79
C GLY A 366 21.86 4.14 -29.55
N TYR A 367 21.41 5.36 -29.26
CA TYR A 367 20.67 5.76 -28.05
C TYR A 367 19.36 4.98 -27.82
N SER A 368 18.77 4.40 -28.87
CA SER A 368 17.57 3.54 -28.80
C SER A 368 17.83 2.17 -28.19
N GLN A 369 19.05 1.65 -28.31
CA GLN A 369 19.40 0.33 -27.80
C GLN A 369 19.64 0.34 -26.28
N LYS A 370 20.05 1.47 -25.70
CA LYS A 370 20.12 1.66 -24.24
C LYS A 370 18.76 1.67 -23.55
N LEU A 371 17.69 2.04 -24.25
CA LEU A 371 16.32 1.98 -23.73
C LEU A 371 15.80 0.52 -23.74
N CYS A 372 16.14 -0.25 -24.78
CA CYS A 372 15.94 -1.70 -24.81
C CYS A 372 16.78 -2.43 -23.77
N ASP A 373 18.03 -2.00 -23.54
CA ASP A 373 18.88 -2.59 -22.49
C ASP A 373 18.40 -2.25 -21.08
N PHE A 374 17.67 -1.15 -20.89
CA PHE A 374 16.97 -0.82 -19.64
C PHE A 374 15.71 -1.68 -19.43
N LEU A 375 15.01 -2.04 -20.52
CA LEU A 375 13.94 -3.05 -20.50
C LEU A 375 14.48 -4.48 -20.35
N ASN A 376 15.75 -4.73 -20.69
CA ASN A 376 16.49 -5.96 -20.39
C ASN A 376 16.96 -6.02 -18.92
N GLN A 377 16.08 -5.72 -17.96
CA GLN A 377 16.26 -6.30 -16.63
C GLN A 377 16.04 -7.82 -16.76
N ASP A 378 17.04 -8.59 -16.33
CA ASP A 378 17.04 -10.05 -16.33
C ASP A 378 15.73 -10.61 -15.77
N SER A 379 14.81 -11.02 -16.65
CA SER A 379 13.52 -11.68 -16.40
C SER A 379 12.46 -10.89 -15.62
N PHE A 380 11.23 -10.81 -16.16
CA PHE A 380 10.05 -10.24 -15.51
C PHE A 380 9.60 -11.12 -14.34
N ASP A 381 9.49 -10.53 -13.15
CA ASP A 381 8.96 -11.24 -11.98
C ASP A 381 7.44 -11.35 -12.06
N ILE A 382 6.98 -12.57 -12.37
CA ILE A 382 5.55 -12.85 -12.49
C ILE A 382 4.86 -12.81 -11.12
N ASP A 383 5.57 -13.03 -10.02
CA ASP A 383 4.94 -13.07 -8.69
C ASP A 383 4.34 -11.73 -8.31
N THR A 384 5.01 -10.65 -8.71
CA THR A 384 4.57 -9.26 -8.63
C THR A 384 3.26 -9.03 -9.37
N GLY A 385 3.18 -9.46 -10.63
CA GLY A 385 1.98 -9.35 -11.44
C GLY A 385 0.81 -10.17 -10.88
N ILE A 386 1.09 -11.38 -10.35
CA ILE A 386 0.07 -12.23 -9.73
C ILE A 386 -0.53 -11.54 -8.51
N ARG A 387 0.29 -10.94 -7.64
CA ARG A 387 -0.21 -10.21 -6.46
C ARG A 387 -1.03 -8.99 -6.86
N PHE A 388 -0.55 -8.21 -7.82
CA PHE A 388 -1.29 -7.06 -8.34
C PHE A 388 -2.70 -7.45 -8.79
N VAL A 389 -2.83 -8.47 -9.65
CA VAL A 389 -4.14 -8.94 -10.14
C VAL A 389 -4.98 -9.54 -9.01
N GLN A 390 -4.37 -10.29 -8.11
CA GLN A 390 -5.05 -10.91 -6.96
C GLN A 390 -5.72 -9.85 -6.08
N TYR A 391 -5.01 -8.78 -5.74
CA TYR A 391 -5.53 -7.72 -4.86
C TYR A 391 -6.42 -6.72 -5.59
N ALA A 392 -6.22 -6.50 -6.90
CA ALA A 392 -7.16 -5.76 -7.74
C ALA A 392 -8.52 -6.47 -7.81
N GLY A 393 -8.54 -7.78 -8.05
CA GLY A 393 -9.78 -8.57 -8.04
C GLY A 393 -10.46 -8.59 -6.68
N LEU A 394 -9.69 -8.72 -5.59
CA LEU A 394 -10.21 -8.63 -4.22
C LEU A 394 -10.91 -7.29 -3.99
N ALA A 395 -10.23 -6.17 -4.28
CA ALA A 395 -10.78 -4.84 -4.06
C ALA A 395 -11.98 -4.54 -4.96
N TRP A 396 -11.93 -4.92 -6.23
CA TRP A 396 -13.06 -4.81 -7.15
C TRP A 396 -14.30 -5.55 -6.62
N SER A 397 -14.12 -6.76 -6.07
CA SER A 397 -15.25 -7.52 -5.52
C SER A 397 -15.93 -6.86 -4.32
N VAL A 398 -15.20 -6.07 -3.52
CA VAL A 398 -15.76 -5.33 -2.37
C VAL A 398 -16.77 -4.27 -2.83
N VAL A 399 -16.51 -3.63 -3.97
CA VAL A 399 -17.27 -2.46 -4.45
C VAL A 399 -18.24 -2.78 -5.57
N ASP A 400 -18.10 -3.89 -6.28
CA ASP A 400 -18.95 -4.23 -7.42
C ASP A 400 -19.72 -5.54 -7.19
N LEU A 401 -19.00 -6.67 -7.18
CA LEU A 401 -19.61 -8.01 -7.09
C LEU A 401 -20.46 -8.18 -5.82
N VAL A 402 -19.90 -7.83 -4.66
CA VAL A 402 -20.56 -8.02 -3.37
C VAL A 402 -21.81 -7.13 -3.23
N PRO A 403 -21.75 -5.81 -3.52
CA PRO A 403 -22.94 -4.97 -3.57
C PRO A 403 -24.01 -5.44 -4.57
N SER A 404 -23.59 -5.95 -5.73
CA SER A 404 -24.51 -6.54 -6.71
C SER A 404 -25.24 -7.77 -6.14
N MET A 405 -24.53 -8.60 -5.39
CA MET A 405 -25.15 -9.71 -4.68
C MET A 405 -26.10 -9.21 -3.57
N PHE A 406 -25.76 -8.15 -2.83
CA PHE A 406 -26.67 -7.58 -1.83
C PHE A 406 -27.99 -7.15 -2.45
N SER A 407 -27.94 -6.48 -3.61
CA SER A 407 -29.14 -6.12 -4.36
C SER A 407 -29.96 -7.34 -4.80
N TYR A 408 -29.31 -8.43 -5.21
CA TYR A 408 -30.01 -9.66 -5.60
C TYR A 408 -30.72 -10.36 -4.42
N PHE A 409 -30.10 -10.33 -3.23
CA PHE A 409 -30.64 -10.96 -2.02
C PHE A 409 -31.46 -10.01 -1.13
N ASN A 410 -31.69 -8.77 -1.57
CA ASN A 410 -32.36 -7.70 -0.80
C ASN A 410 -31.74 -7.48 0.59
N LEU A 411 -30.40 -7.38 0.64
CA LEU A 411 -29.59 -7.17 1.85
C LEU A 411 -29.02 -5.76 1.98
#